data_AF-A0AAW4X0A9-F1
#
_entry.id   AF-A0AAW4X0A9-F1
#
_cell.length_a   1.000
_cell.length_b   1.000
_cell.length_c   1.000
_cell.angle_alpha   90.00
_cell.angle_beta   90.00
_cell.angle_gamma   90.00
#
_symmetry.space_group_name_H-M   'P 1'
#
loop_
_entity.id
_entity.type
_entity.pdbx_description
1 polymer ?
#
loop_
_entity_poly.entity_id
_entity_poly.type
_entity_poly.pdbx_seq_one_letter_code
_entity_poly.pdbx_strand_id
1 'polypeptide(L)'
;MIAVLKNNATEEDKQKVIDLIEELNFEAHPNTGVQKTIVGVIGSPDNRTFLKEKLMTMNCVEKVVVISDPYKLTSWNFKQHKTVIDLGDGVKVGGDELTVMAGPCSVEGREQILETARIVKAGGAQLLRGGAFKPRTSPYSFQGLGEEGLKYMAEAREETGLKIITELMDIEHIDVIMEYTDVIQIGARNMQNYSLLKAIGKLDKPVMLKRGMAATIKEWLLAAEYVMNEGNHNVILCERGVRTFGEETRNTMDLSSIPLVQQISHLPVIADPSHGTGRWELVTPVARAAVAVGADGIMVEVHPEPQNALSDGPQSLKPANYNLMMDELRAIHKTLDTFKAREKKVAFA
;
A
#
# COMPACT_ATOMS: atom_id res chain seq x y z
N MET A 1 16.70 21.07 6.18
CA MET A 1 15.42 21.80 5.97
C MET A 1 15.74 23.28 5.74
N ILE A 2 14.76 24.12 5.41
CA ILE A 2 14.93 25.57 5.26
C ILE A 2 13.85 26.25 6.09
N ALA A 3 14.25 27.12 7.02
CA ALA A 3 13.34 28.07 7.65
C ALA A 3 13.31 29.36 6.81
N VAL A 4 12.12 29.76 6.36
CA VAL A 4 11.92 31.01 5.62
C VAL A 4 11.37 32.03 6.61
N LEU A 5 12.10 33.13 6.81
CA LEU A 5 11.69 34.23 7.67
C LEU A 5 10.71 35.17 6.94
N LYS A 6 9.84 35.83 7.69
CA LYS A 6 8.97 36.91 7.19
C LYS A 6 9.81 38.10 6.76
N ASN A 7 9.31 38.89 5.81
CA ASN A 7 10.03 40.04 5.26
C ASN A 7 10.39 41.11 6.29
N ASN A 8 9.65 41.18 7.42
CA ASN A 8 9.87 42.12 8.51
C ASN A 8 10.63 41.50 9.70
N ALA A 9 11.19 40.30 9.55
CA ALA A 9 11.99 39.68 10.60
C ALA A 9 13.26 40.50 10.85
N THR A 10 13.53 40.79 12.12
CA THR A 10 14.71 41.55 12.55
C THR A 10 15.96 40.66 12.59
N GLU A 11 17.13 41.29 12.71
CA GLU A 11 18.38 40.55 12.96
C GLU A 11 18.33 39.77 14.29
N GLU A 12 17.63 40.28 15.30
CA GLU A 12 17.39 39.59 16.57
C GLU A 12 16.51 38.35 16.37
N ASP A 13 15.47 38.46 15.54
CA ASP A 13 14.61 37.32 15.19
C ASP A 13 15.38 36.22 14.44
N LYS A 14 16.27 36.62 13.52
CA LYS A 14 17.15 35.70 12.81
C LYS A 14 18.08 34.98 13.78
N GLN A 15 18.67 35.71 14.73
CA GLN A 15 19.55 35.11 15.73
C GLN A 15 18.79 34.10 16.60
N LYS A 16 17.58 34.43 17.08
CA LYS A 16 16.73 33.48 17.83
C LYS A 16 16.45 32.19 17.06
N VAL A 17 16.28 32.28 15.74
CA VAL A 17 16.08 31.10 14.89
C VAL A 17 17.35 30.26 14.83
N ILE A 18 18.52 30.89 14.64
CA ILE A 18 19.82 30.22 14.63
C ILE A 18 20.07 29.52 15.97
N ASP A 19 19.87 30.24 17.08
CA ASP A 19 20.10 29.71 18.43
C ASP A 19 19.25 28.47 18.70
N LEU A 20 17.96 28.50 18.31
CA LEU A 20 17.06 27.35 18.45
C LEU A 20 17.51 26.14 17.60
N ILE A 21 18.03 26.38 16.40
CA ILE A 21 18.53 25.33 15.51
C ILE A 21 19.76 24.67 16.16
N GLU A 22 20.70 25.48 16.64
CA GLU A 22 21.95 25.01 17.25
C GLU A 22 21.71 24.34 18.62
N GLU A 23 20.75 24.81 19.43
CA GLU A 23 20.35 24.19 20.70
C GLU A 23 19.89 22.73 20.51
N LEU A 24 19.29 22.42 19.36
CA LEU A 24 18.83 21.08 19.01
C LEU A 24 19.89 20.25 18.25
N ASN A 25 21.15 20.67 18.27
CA ASN A 25 22.30 20.04 17.61
C ASN A 25 22.17 19.98 16.07
N PHE A 26 21.60 21.01 15.47
CA PHE A 26 21.62 21.22 14.02
C PHE A 26 22.56 22.37 13.64
N GLU A 27 23.11 22.33 12.44
CA GLU A 27 23.89 23.41 11.86
C GLU A 27 22.97 24.39 11.13
N ALA A 28 23.11 25.69 11.44
CA ALA A 28 22.37 26.78 10.83
C ALA A 28 23.23 27.51 9.77
N HIS A 29 22.69 27.64 8.56
CA HIS A 29 23.31 28.37 7.45
C HIS A 29 22.40 29.52 7.02
N PRO A 30 22.50 30.70 7.65
CA PRO A 30 21.71 31.85 7.27
C PRO A 30 22.14 32.39 5.91
N ASN A 31 21.16 32.75 5.09
CA ASN A 31 21.35 33.43 3.81
C ASN A 31 20.30 34.55 3.69
N THR A 32 20.79 35.79 3.76
CA THR A 32 19.98 36.99 3.61
C THR A 32 19.94 37.39 2.14
N GLY A 33 18.85 37.06 1.45
CA GLY A 33 18.60 37.49 0.09
C GLY A 33 17.99 38.89 0.00
N VAL A 34 17.88 39.42 -1.21
CA VAL A 34 17.34 40.78 -1.48
C VAL A 34 15.89 40.95 -1.01
N GLN A 35 15.09 39.88 -1.04
CA GLN A 35 13.67 39.91 -0.66
C GLN A 35 13.32 39.10 0.58
N LYS A 36 14.12 38.08 0.91
CA LYS A 36 13.81 37.06 1.92
C LYS A 36 15.09 36.63 2.63
N THR A 37 15.00 36.45 3.94
CA THR A 37 16.03 35.74 4.70
C THR A 37 15.61 34.28 4.85
N ILE A 38 16.53 33.38 4.55
CA ILE A 38 16.35 31.94 4.76
C ILE A 38 17.45 31.43 5.69
N VAL A 39 17.13 30.43 6.50
CA VAL A 39 18.11 29.71 7.31
C VAL A 39 18.08 28.25 6.88
N GLY A 40 19.15 27.82 6.21
CA GLY A 40 19.40 26.41 5.92
C GLY A 40 19.69 25.66 7.21
N VAL A 41 19.15 24.46 7.34
CA VAL A 41 19.29 23.61 8.53
C VAL A 41 19.83 22.25 8.08
N ILE A 42 21.02 21.90 8.56
CA ILE A 42 21.72 20.65 8.25
C ILE A 42 21.91 19.87 9.56
N GLY A 43 21.70 18.56 9.55
CA GLY A 43 21.88 17.73 10.74
C GLY A 43 21.15 16.39 10.68
N SER A 44 21.27 15.61 11.75
CA SER A 44 20.62 14.30 11.91
C SER A 44 19.09 14.42 11.75
N PRO A 45 18.38 13.39 11.25
CA PRO A 45 16.92 13.41 11.23
C PRO A 45 16.28 13.37 12.62
N ASP A 46 17.05 12.98 13.64
CA ASP A 46 16.59 12.96 15.03
C ASP A 46 16.17 14.37 15.45
N ASN A 47 15.04 14.52 16.13
CA ASN A 47 14.45 15.81 16.51
C ASN A 47 14.05 16.74 15.33
N ARG A 48 14.16 16.32 14.07
CA ARG A 48 13.79 17.13 12.90
C ARG A 48 12.33 17.59 12.94
N THR A 49 11.40 16.71 13.30
CA THR A 49 9.98 17.04 13.43
C THR A 49 9.75 18.05 14.56
N PHE A 50 10.40 17.83 15.70
CA PHE A 50 10.32 18.71 16.85
C PHE A 50 10.88 20.11 16.57
N LEU A 51 12.04 20.20 15.90
CA LEU A 51 12.62 21.47 15.45
C LEU A 51 11.68 22.17 14.47
N LYS A 52 11.10 21.46 13.50
CA LYS A 52 10.14 22.03 12.56
C LYS A 52 8.93 22.63 13.31
N GLU A 53 8.36 21.90 14.26
CA GLU A 53 7.23 22.37 15.06
C GLU A 53 7.61 23.62 15.86
N LYS A 54 8.75 23.61 16.57
CA LYS A 54 9.24 24.79 17.29
C LYS A 54 9.47 26.00 16.37
N LEU A 55 10.13 25.83 15.24
CA LEU A 55 10.36 26.91 14.27
C LEU A 55 9.03 27.50 13.78
N MET A 56 8.02 26.67 13.51
CA MET A 56 6.70 27.13 13.07
C MET A 56 5.93 27.92 14.15
N THR A 57 6.31 27.81 15.44
CA THR A 57 5.74 28.63 16.51
C THR A 57 6.36 30.02 16.64
N MET A 58 7.50 30.28 15.97
CA MET A 58 8.16 31.56 16.06
C MET A 58 7.48 32.59 15.16
N ASN A 59 7.12 33.75 15.72
CA ASN A 59 6.41 34.81 15.00
C ASN A 59 7.14 35.31 13.75
N CYS A 60 8.47 35.25 13.75
CA CYS A 60 9.32 35.68 12.65
C CYS A 60 9.45 34.66 11.51
N VAL A 61 9.06 33.40 11.73
CA VAL A 61 9.10 32.34 10.71
C VAL A 61 7.82 32.37 9.89
N GLU A 62 7.96 32.39 8.57
CA GLU A 62 6.84 32.33 7.63
C GLU A 62 6.46 30.89 7.29
N LYS A 63 7.46 30.07 6.99
CA LYS A 63 7.27 28.65 6.68
C LYS A 63 8.57 27.87 6.86
N VAL A 64 8.44 26.57 7.11
CA VAL A 64 9.56 25.62 7.13
C VAL A 64 9.40 24.59 6.02
N VAL A 65 10.39 24.51 5.13
CA VAL A 65 10.43 23.58 4.00
C VAL A 65 11.42 22.45 4.31
N VAL A 66 10.93 21.21 4.38
CA VAL A 66 11.80 20.04 4.54
C VAL A 66 12.30 19.62 3.15
N ILE A 67 13.62 19.57 2.98
CA ILE A 67 14.26 19.23 1.70
C ILE A 67 14.43 17.71 1.55
N SER A 68 14.72 17.01 2.66
CA SER A 68 14.92 15.56 2.63
C SER A 68 13.61 14.80 2.57
N ASP A 69 13.63 13.65 1.90
CA ASP A 69 12.47 12.76 1.83
C ASP A 69 12.00 12.42 3.26
N PRO A 70 10.68 12.46 3.50
CA PRO A 70 10.14 12.18 4.82
C PRO A 70 10.26 10.69 5.17
N TYR A 71 10.39 9.83 4.17
CA TYR A 71 10.55 8.38 4.26
C TYR A 71 11.93 7.99 3.70
N LYS A 72 12.67 7.17 4.44
CA LYS A 72 14.03 6.70 4.12
C LYS A 72 14.02 5.24 3.69
N LEU A 73 13.52 4.36 4.56
CA LEU A 73 13.57 2.90 4.40
C LEU A 73 12.79 2.42 3.18
N THR A 74 11.71 3.12 2.83
CA THR A 74 10.93 2.79 1.64
C THR A 74 11.52 3.36 0.34
N SER A 75 12.51 4.25 0.41
CA SER A 75 13.03 5.00 -0.74
C SER A 75 14.17 4.27 -1.47
N TRP A 76 14.35 4.57 -2.76
CA TRP A 76 15.49 4.08 -3.55
C TRP A 76 16.87 4.45 -2.97
N ASN A 77 16.95 5.53 -2.17
CA ASN A 77 18.17 5.93 -1.47
C ASN A 77 18.59 4.92 -0.40
N PHE A 78 17.65 4.20 0.20
CA PHE A 78 17.94 3.12 1.14
C PHE A 78 18.27 1.82 0.42
N LYS A 79 17.50 1.47 -0.62
CA LYS A 79 17.72 0.25 -1.41
C LYS A 79 17.61 0.55 -2.90
N GLN A 80 18.72 0.39 -3.61
CA GLN A 80 18.84 0.70 -5.05
C GLN A 80 18.25 -0.37 -5.99
N HIS A 81 17.73 -1.47 -5.43
CA HIS A 81 17.11 -2.55 -6.19
C HIS A 81 15.68 -2.77 -5.71
N LYS A 82 14.79 -3.03 -6.67
CA LYS A 82 13.39 -3.31 -6.38
C LYS A 82 13.27 -4.46 -5.39
N THR A 83 12.42 -4.30 -4.39
CA THR A 83 12.07 -5.40 -3.49
C THR A 83 11.21 -6.39 -4.23
N VAL A 84 11.65 -7.65 -4.21
CA VAL A 84 10.88 -8.81 -4.64
C VAL A 84 10.65 -9.64 -3.40
N ILE A 85 9.39 -9.94 -3.10
CA ILE A 85 9.01 -10.75 -1.94
C ILE A 85 8.82 -12.18 -2.43
N ASP A 86 9.64 -13.08 -1.92
CA ASP A 86 9.57 -14.51 -2.22
C ASP A 86 8.68 -15.21 -1.18
N LEU A 87 7.59 -15.81 -1.65
CA LEU A 87 6.65 -16.57 -0.81
C LEU A 87 6.94 -18.08 -0.87
N GLY A 88 8.03 -18.50 -1.50
CA GLY A 88 8.33 -19.89 -1.80
C GLY A 88 7.54 -20.43 -2.99
N ASP A 89 7.87 -21.66 -3.40
CA ASP A 89 7.19 -22.39 -4.49
C ASP A 89 7.14 -21.63 -5.82
N GLY A 90 8.12 -20.75 -6.05
CA GLY A 90 8.21 -19.90 -7.24
C GLY A 90 7.29 -18.67 -7.23
N VAL A 91 6.50 -18.45 -6.17
CA VAL A 91 5.60 -17.30 -6.07
C VAL A 91 6.37 -16.07 -5.59
N LYS A 92 6.51 -15.07 -6.45
CA LYS A 92 7.23 -13.83 -6.16
C LYS A 92 6.39 -12.59 -6.44
N VAL A 93 6.28 -11.69 -5.47
CA VAL A 93 5.60 -10.40 -5.62
C VAL A 93 6.62 -9.32 -5.96
N GLY A 94 6.37 -8.56 -7.03
CA GLY A 94 7.28 -7.51 -7.52
C GLY A 94 8.35 -7.99 -8.50
N GLY A 95 8.33 -9.28 -8.86
CA GLY A 95 9.20 -9.86 -9.90
C GLY A 95 8.77 -9.51 -11.32
N ASP A 96 9.14 -10.36 -12.27
CA ASP A 96 8.80 -10.19 -13.69
C ASP A 96 7.37 -10.64 -14.02
N GLU A 97 6.81 -11.54 -13.23
CA GLU A 97 5.44 -12.04 -13.40
C GLU A 97 4.42 -11.12 -12.73
N LEU A 98 3.26 -10.99 -13.39
CA LEU A 98 2.11 -10.32 -12.80
C LEU A 98 1.55 -11.20 -11.67
N THR A 99 1.61 -10.71 -10.43
CA THR A 99 1.04 -11.42 -9.28
C THR A 99 -0.47 -11.21 -9.21
N VAL A 100 -1.24 -12.29 -9.10
CA VAL A 100 -2.70 -12.23 -8.95
C VAL A 100 -3.14 -12.84 -7.63
N MET A 101 -3.85 -12.02 -6.86
CA MET A 101 -4.49 -12.36 -5.59
C MET A 101 -6.01 -12.36 -5.83
N ALA A 102 -6.65 -13.52 -5.78
CA ALA A 102 -8.06 -13.64 -6.11
C ALA A 102 -8.79 -14.54 -5.13
N GLY A 103 -10.07 -14.25 -4.90
CA GLY A 103 -10.90 -14.99 -3.94
C GLY A 103 -12.03 -14.13 -3.40
N PRO A 104 -12.85 -14.65 -2.48
CA PRO A 104 -14.05 -13.94 -2.05
C PRO A 104 -13.74 -12.75 -1.13
N CYS A 105 -14.76 -11.90 -0.94
CA CYS A 105 -14.67 -10.82 0.04
C CYS A 105 -14.53 -11.37 1.47
N SER A 106 -15.36 -12.35 1.82
CA SER A 106 -15.35 -13.05 3.09
C SER A 106 -15.30 -14.56 2.85
N VAL A 107 -14.77 -15.31 3.81
CA VAL A 107 -14.93 -16.77 3.81
C VAL A 107 -16.31 -17.06 4.37
N GLU A 108 -17.20 -17.62 3.55
CA GLU A 108 -18.62 -17.79 3.89
C GLU A 108 -18.94 -19.24 4.28
N GLY A 109 -18.10 -20.18 3.85
CA GLY A 109 -18.20 -21.59 4.21
C GLY A 109 -17.13 -22.41 3.48
N ARG A 110 -16.99 -23.67 3.91
CA ARG A 110 -15.96 -24.59 3.37
C ARG A 110 -16.10 -24.84 1.87
N GLU A 111 -17.29 -25.20 1.40
CA GLU A 111 -17.52 -25.49 -0.02
C GLU A 111 -17.26 -24.27 -0.90
N GLN A 112 -17.78 -23.10 -0.48
CA GLN A 112 -17.61 -21.83 -1.19
C GLN A 112 -16.14 -21.48 -1.39
N ILE A 113 -15.29 -21.59 -0.35
CA ILE A 113 -13.88 -21.22 -0.47
C ILE A 113 -13.08 -22.23 -1.29
N LEU A 114 -13.35 -23.54 -1.16
CA LEU A 114 -12.70 -24.58 -1.96
C LEU A 114 -13.04 -24.45 -3.45
N GLU A 115 -14.32 -24.24 -3.77
CA GLU A 115 -14.75 -23.99 -5.16
C GLU A 115 -14.07 -22.74 -5.71
N THR A 116 -14.06 -21.64 -4.94
CA THR A 116 -13.42 -20.40 -5.37
C THR A 116 -11.91 -20.61 -5.60
N ALA A 117 -11.23 -21.33 -4.72
CA ALA A 117 -9.81 -21.63 -4.84
C ALA A 117 -9.48 -22.38 -6.14
N ARG A 118 -10.28 -23.40 -6.49
CA ARG A 118 -10.12 -24.12 -7.77
C ARG A 118 -10.30 -23.19 -8.96
N ILE A 119 -11.33 -22.35 -8.94
CA ILE A 119 -11.64 -21.40 -10.02
C ILE A 119 -10.48 -20.41 -10.21
N VAL A 120 -10.00 -19.79 -9.13
CA VAL A 120 -8.95 -18.78 -9.23
C VAL A 120 -7.60 -19.39 -9.57
N LYS A 121 -7.29 -20.59 -9.06
CA LYS A 121 -6.09 -21.34 -9.45
C LYS A 121 -6.09 -21.67 -10.94
N ALA A 122 -7.21 -22.13 -11.48
CA ALA A 122 -7.34 -22.42 -12.91
C ALA A 122 -7.18 -21.17 -13.78
N GLY A 123 -7.63 -20.01 -13.31
CA GLY A 123 -7.37 -18.72 -13.95
C GLY A 123 -5.95 -18.18 -13.75
N GLY A 124 -5.10 -18.87 -12.99
CA GLY A 124 -3.69 -18.54 -12.81
C GLY A 124 -3.37 -17.61 -11.65
N ALA A 125 -4.26 -17.45 -10.67
CA ALA A 125 -3.91 -16.80 -9.41
C ALA A 125 -2.78 -17.57 -8.69
N GLN A 126 -1.93 -16.83 -7.99
CA GLN A 126 -0.89 -17.38 -7.12
C GLN A 126 -1.28 -17.28 -5.64
N LEU A 127 -2.14 -16.32 -5.29
CA LEU A 127 -2.65 -16.15 -3.92
C LEU A 127 -4.18 -16.26 -3.86
N LEU A 128 -4.68 -16.98 -2.87
CA LEU A 128 -6.07 -17.00 -2.44
C LEU A 128 -6.28 -15.90 -1.39
N ARG A 129 -7.14 -14.94 -1.71
CA ARG A 129 -7.60 -13.94 -0.73
C ARG A 129 -8.92 -14.34 -0.07
N GLY A 130 -9.12 -13.99 1.20
CA GLY A 130 -10.38 -14.24 1.89
C GLY A 130 -10.42 -13.59 3.27
N GLY A 131 -11.50 -12.87 3.58
CA GLY A 131 -11.67 -12.25 4.90
C GLY A 131 -12.28 -13.24 5.91
N ALA A 132 -11.46 -13.75 6.82
CA ALA A 132 -11.91 -14.58 7.94
C ALA A 132 -12.55 -13.74 9.06
N PHE A 133 -12.05 -12.51 9.24
CA PHE A 133 -12.58 -11.51 10.17
C PHE A 133 -13.03 -10.27 9.37
N LYS A 134 -14.19 -9.71 9.68
CA LYS A 134 -14.76 -8.58 8.91
C LYS A 134 -15.03 -7.35 9.79
N PRO A 135 -14.52 -6.16 9.44
CA PRO A 135 -14.85 -4.94 10.16
C PRO A 135 -16.18 -4.43 9.59
N ARG A 136 -17.28 -4.62 10.33
CA ARG A 136 -18.61 -4.22 9.88
C ARG A 136 -19.09 -2.98 10.61
N THR A 137 -19.69 -2.06 9.85
CA THR A 137 -20.35 -0.87 10.40
C THR A 137 -21.53 -1.23 11.31
N SER A 138 -22.19 -2.36 11.04
CA SER A 138 -23.33 -2.86 11.82
C SER A 138 -22.98 -4.16 12.55
N PRO A 139 -23.30 -4.28 13.85
CA PRO A 139 -23.04 -5.49 14.63
C PRO A 139 -23.90 -6.69 14.19
N TYR A 140 -25.00 -6.47 13.47
CA TYR A 140 -25.90 -7.53 12.98
C TYR A 140 -25.46 -8.12 11.63
N SER A 141 -24.44 -7.54 11.02
CA SER A 141 -23.88 -8.07 9.78
C SER A 141 -23.03 -9.31 10.05
N PHE A 142 -22.83 -10.15 9.03
CA PHE A 142 -21.88 -11.25 9.09
C PHE A 142 -20.48 -10.75 9.50
N GLN A 143 -19.95 -11.29 10.61
CA GLN A 143 -18.69 -10.87 11.23
C GLN A 143 -17.46 -11.63 10.69
N GLY A 144 -17.70 -12.66 9.87
CA GLY A 144 -16.67 -13.62 9.47
C GLY A 144 -16.74 -14.91 10.30
N LEU A 145 -16.04 -15.95 9.84
CA LEU A 145 -15.97 -17.25 10.53
C LEU A 145 -14.80 -17.34 11.53
N GLY A 146 -13.97 -16.29 11.64
CA GLY A 146 -12.77 -16.32 12.46
C GLY A 146 -11.83 -17.45 12.07
N GLU A 147 -11.28 -18.16 13.06
CA GLU A 147 -10.32 -19.24 12.84
C GLU A 147 -10.87 -20.37 11.96
N GLU A 148 -12.15 -20.73 12.07
CA GLU A 148 -12.76 -21.76 11.21
C GLU A 148 -12.65 -21.37 9.72
N GLY A 149 -12.82 -20.09 9.40
CA GLY A 149 -12.60 -19.58 8.05
C GLY A 149 -11.14 -19.73 7.60
N LEU A 150 -10.17 -19.52 8.50
CA LEU A 150 -8.75 -19.71 8.21
C LEU A 150 -8.39 -21.17 7.97
N LYS A 151 -8.98 -22.10 8.72
CA LYS A 151 -8.83 -23.55 8.50
C LYS A 151 -9.34 -23.96 7.12
N TYR A 152 -10.49 -23.44 6.68
CA TYR A 152 -10.99 -23.71 5.34
C TYR A 152 -10.09 -23.13 4.24
N MET A 153 -9.48 -21.96 4.47
CA MET A 153 -8.48 -21.42 3.54
C MET A 153 -7.21 -22.28 3.52
N ALA A 154 -6.77 -22.81 4.66
CA ALA A 154 -5.62 -23.70 4.75
C ALA A 154 -5.86 -25.00 3.98
N GLU A 155 -7.04 -25.59 4.10
CA GLU A 155 -7.45 -26.74 3.28
C GLU A 155 -7.42 -26.39 1.78
N ALA A 156 -7.94 -25.23 1.41
CA ALA A 156 -7.90 -24.76 0.02
C ALA A 156 -6.46 -24.59 -0.50
N ARG A 157 -5.53 -24.13 0.34
CA ARG A 157 -4.10 -24.09 0.01
C ARG A 157 -3.53 -25.50 -0.18
N GLU A 158 -3.83 -26.45 0.69
CA GLU A 158 -3.37 -27.84 0.55
C GLU A 158 -3.83 -28.46 -0.77
N GLU A 159 -5.07 -28.15 -1.20
CA GLU A 159 -5.63 -28.68 -2.44
C GLU A 159 -5.04 -28.01 -3.70
N THR A 160 -4.80 -26.69 -3.66
CA THR A 160 -4.50 -25.90 -4.87
C THR A 160 -3.07 -25.38 -4.96
N GLY A 161 -2.32 -25.43 -3.86
CA GLY A 161 -1.01 -24.79 -3.71
C GLY A 161 -1.05 -23.26 -3.75
N LEU A 162 -2.23 -22.64 -3.63
CA LEU A 162 -2.34 -21.17 -3.53
C LEU A 162 -1.81 -20.68 -2.19
N LYS A 163 -0.99 -19.62 -2.20
CA LYS A 163 -0.60 -18.93 -0.96
C LYS A 163 -1.80 -18.17 -0.39
N ILE A 164 -1.87 -17.98 0.92
CA ILE A 164 -3.00 -17.33 1.59
C ILE A 164 -2.67 -15.88 1.91
N ILE A 165 -3.56 -14.98 1.52
CA ILE A 165 -3.56 -13.59 2.01
C ILE A 165 -4.87 -13.28 2.72
N THR A 166 -4.79 -12.79 3.96
CA THR A 166 -5.97 -12.46 4.76
C THR A 166 -5.72 -11.23 5.62
N GLU A 167 -6.81 -10.54 6.00
CA GLU A 167 -6.73 -9.27 6.73
C GLU A 167 -6.58 -9.49 8.23
N LEU A 168 -5.57 -8.83 8.82
CA LEU A 168 -5.43 -8.69 10.25
C LEU A 168 -6.08 -7.36 10.68
N MET A 169 -7.11 -7.45 11.51
CA MET A 169 -7.84 -6.27 11.98
C MET A 169 -7.35 -5.75 13.34
N ASP A 170 -6.88 -6.66 14.18
CA ASP A 170 -6.51 -6.38 15.57
C ASP A 170 -5.30 -7.23 15.97
N ILE A 171 -4.50 -6.71 16.89
CA ILE A 171 -3.31 -7.33 17.47
C ILE A 171 -3.68 -8.66 18.16
N GLU A 172 -4.87 -8.76 18.75
CA GLU A 172 -5.36 -9.97 19.43
C GLU A 172 -5.46 -11.19 18.50
N HIS A 173 -5.60 -10.97 17.19
CA HIS A 173 -5.69 -12.06 16.20
C HIS A 173 -4.34 -12.41 15.55
N ILE A 174 -3.22 -11.83 16.00
CA ILE A 174 -1.90 -12.07 15.40
C ILE A 174 -1.55 -13.56 15.40
N ASP A 175 -1.66 -14.22 16.56
CA ASP A 175 -1.20 -15.61 16.72
C ASP A 175 -1.94 -16.55 15.76
N VAL A 176 -3.27 -16.45 15.72
CA VAL A 176 -4.09 -17.28 14.84
C VAL A 176 -3.86 -16.95 13.36
N ILE A 177 -3.72 -15.67 12.98
CA ILE A 177 -3.46 -15.29 11.59
C ILE A 177 -2.08 -15.80 11.14
N MET A 178 -1.08 -15.72 12.03
CA MET A 178 0.28 -16.20 11.79
C MET A 178 0.36 -17.71 11.60
N GLU A 179 -0.61 -18.50 12.06
CA GLU A 179 -0.60 -19.94 11.79
C GLU A 179 -0.99 -20.25 10.33
N TYR A 180 -1.98 -19.54 9.80
CA TYR A 180 -2.60 -19.92 8.52
C TYR A 180 -2.19 -19.05 7.33
N THR A 181 -1.71 -17.82 7.51
CA THR A 181 -1.48 -16.88 6.39
C THR A 181 -0.07 -16.93 5.80
N ASP A 182 0.10 -16.63 4.52
CA ASP A 182 1.41 -16.41 3.90
C ASP A 182 1.74 -14.91 3.76
N VAL A 183 0.72 -14.07 3.64
CA VAL A 183 0.83 -12.59 3.58
C VAL A 183 -0.24 -11.96 4.46
N ILE A 184 0.18 -11.09 5.38
CA ILE A 184 -0.74 -10.34 6.25
C ILE A 184 -1.23 -9.10 5.50
N GLN A 185 -2.53 -8.98 5.27
CA GLN A 185 -3.13 -7.74 4.75
C GLN A 185 -3.47 -6.79 5.90
N ILE A 186 -3.11 -5.53 5.75
CA ILE A 186 -3.64 -4.41 6.53
C ILE A 186 -4.61 -3.63 5.66
N GLY A 187 -5.88 -3.62 6.06
CA GLY A 187 -6.94 -2.91 5.34
C GLY A 187 -6.78 -1.40 5.40
N ALA A 188 -7.41 -0.71 4.45
CA ALA A 188 -7.33 0.75 4.29
C ALA A 188 -7.74 1.53 5.55
N ARG A 189 -8.62 0.98 6.40
CA ARG A 189 -9.05 1.60 7.67
C ARG A 189 -7.96 1.55 8.74
N ASN A 190 -7.09 0.55 8.69
CA ASN A 190 -5.99 0.33 9.62
C ASN A 190 -4.64 0.85 9.09
N MET A 191 -4.59 1.51 7.92
CA MET A 191 -3.34 2.04 7.36
C MET A 191 -2.62 3.01 8.30
N GLN A 192 -3.33 3.69 9.21
CA GLN A 192 -2.73 4.57 10.23
C GLN A 192 -2.92 4.04 11.66
N ASN A 193 -3.25 2.76 11.82
CA ASN A 193 -3.24 2.11 13.12
C ASN A 193 -1.78 1.79 13.49
N TYR A 194 -1.04 2.81 13.95
CA TYR A 194 0.41 2.68 14.18
C TYR A 194 0.77 1.62 15.23
N SER A 195 -0.09 1.37 16.20
CA SER A 195 0.11 0.28 17.16
C SER A 195 0.08 -1.08 16.48
N LEU A 196 -0.88 -1.30 15.57
CA LEU A 196 -0.95 -2.51 14.76
C LEU A 196 0.25 -2.61 13.80
N LEU A 197 0.61 -1.53 13.10
CA LEU A 197 1.75 -1.50 12.19
C LEU A 197 3.08 -1.83 12.88
N LYS A 198 3.27 -1.35 14.12
CA LYS A 198 4.45 -1.68 14.91
C LYS A 198 4.46 -3.14 15.36
N ALA A 199 3.29 -3.69 15.73
CA ALA A 199 3.18 -5.08 16.13
C ALA A 199 3.52 -6.01 14.96
N ILE A 200 2.94 -5.78 13.77
CA ILE A 200 3.21 -6.60 12.58
C ILE A 200 4.63 -6.42 12.03
N GLY A 201 5.25 -5.27 12.24
CA GLY A 201 6.62 -4.99 11.84
C GLY A 201 7.66 -5.85 12.56
N LYS A 202 7.27 -6.52 13.66
CA LYS A 202 8.11 -7.46 14.42
C LYS A 202 7.90 -8.92 13.99
N LEU A 203 6.95 -9.18 13.10
CA LEU A 203 6.62 -10.52 12.64
C LEU A 203 7.45 -10.88 11.40
N ASP A 204 7.73 -12.17 11.24
CA ASP A 204 8.46 -12.72 10.09
C ASP A 204 7.51 -13.17 8.97
N LYS A 205 6.58 -12.30 8.58
CA LYS A 205 5.69 -12.51 7.42
C LYS A 205 5.56 -11.25 6.58
N PRO A 206 5.47 -11.37 5.25
CA PRO A 206 5.20 -10.22 4.39
C PRO A 206 3.90 -9.52 4.77
N VAL A 207 3.90 -8.19 4.66
CA VAL A 207 2.76 -7.33 4.96
C VAL A 207 2.30 -6.61 3.69
N MET A 208 1.05 -6.78 3.30
CA MET A 208 0.41 -5.96 2.27
C MET A 208 -0.38 -4.81 2.90
N LEU A 209 0.08 -3.59 2.68
CA LEU A 209 -0.51 -2.38 3.24
C LEU A 209 -1.38 -1.68 2.19
N LYS A 210 -2.70 -1.73 2.39
CA LYS A 210 -3.65 -0.97 1.56
C LYS A 210 -3.57 0.53 1.85
N ARG A 211 -3.58 1.35 0.79
CA ARG A 211 -3.68 2.81 0.93
C ARG A 211 -4.98 3.19 1.63
N GLY A 212 -4.88 4.11 2.59
CA GLY A 212 -6.01 4.67 3.32
C GLY A 212 -6.89 5.52 2.39
N MET A 213 -8.19 5.53 2.64
CA MET A 213 -9.17 6.19 1.76
C MET A 213 -8.92 7.69 1.55
N ALA A 214 -8.25 8.37 2.48
CA ALA A 214 -7.90 9.79 2.35
C ALA A 214 -6.38 10.04 2.42
N ALA A 215 -5.58 8.97 2.34
CA ALA A 215 -4.14 9.06 2.52
C ALA A 215 -3.46 9.62 1.27
N THR A 216 -2.55 10.55 1.46
CA THR A 216 -1.56 10.93 0.45
C THR A 216 -0.54 9.79 0.25
N ILE A 217 0.16 9.79 -0.89
CA ILE A 217 1.25 8.82 -1.15
C ILE A 217 2.33 8.90 -0.07
N LYS A 218 2.64 10.12 0.40
CA LYS A 218 3.59 10.33 1.49
C LYS A 218 3.15 9.63 2.78
N GLU A 219 1.89 9.78 3.19
CA GLU A 219 1.39 9.12 4.41
C GLU A 219 1.37 7.60 4.26
N TRP A 220 1.09 7.10 3.06
CA TRP A 220 1.12 5.68 2.77
C TRP A 220 2.53 5.08 2.85
N LEU A 221 3.53 5.76 2.28
CA LEU A 221 4.95 5.35 2.40
C LEU A 221 5.45 5.47 3.84
N LEU A 222 5.03 6.49 4.58
CA LEU A 222 5.35 6.59 6.01
C LEU A 222 4.71 5.47 6.83
N ALA A 223 3.50 5.03 6.50
CA ALA A 223 2.88 3.87 7.15
C ALA A 223 3.65 2.57 6.86
N ALA A 224 4.15 2.38 5.64
CA ALA A 224 5.07 1.28 5.34
C ALA A 224 6.39 1.40 6.12
N GLU A 225 6.90 2.63 6.30
CA GLU A 225 8.09 2.91 7.10
C GLU A 225 7.93 2.47 8.57
N TYR A 226 6.73 2.60 9.16
CA TYR A 226 6.47 2.10 10.52
C TYR A 226 6.68 0.58 10.64
N VAL A 227 6.29 -0.19 9.61
CA VAL A 227 6.49 -1.65 9.58
C VAL A 227 7.98 -1.96 9.42
N MET A 228 8.64 -1.29 8.47
CA MET A 228 10.07 -1.51 8.20
C MET A 228 10.97 -1.11 9.36
N ASN A 229 10.62 -0.04 10.08
CA ASN A 229 11.41 0.46 11.22
C ASN A 229 11.43 -0.51 12.41
N GLU A 230 10.47 -1.43 12.50
CA GLU A 230 10.46 -2.49 13.52
C GLU A 230 11.21 -3.77 13.07
N GLY A 231 11.69 -3.81 11.83
CA GLY A 231 12.57 -4.86 11.30
C GLY A 231 12.03 -5.62 10.09
N ASN A 232 10.72 -5.54 9.80
CA ASN A 232 10.13 -6.26 8.67
C ASN A 232 10.17 -5.45 7.36
N HIS A 233 11.12 -5.79 6.49
CA HIS A 233 11.31 -5.13 5.20
C HIS A 233 10.49 -5.73 4.05
N ASN A 234 9.66 -6.74 4.32
CA ASN A 234 8.83 -7.44 3.33
C ASN A 234 7.45 -6.77 3.20
N VAL A 235 7.43 -5.52 2.70
CA VAL A 235 6.20 -4.74 2.56
C VAL A 235 5.74 -4.67 1.10
N ILE A 236 4.45 -4.92 0.87
CA ILE A 236 3.74 -4.75 -0.41
C ILE A 236 2.78 -3.58 -0.25
N LEU A 237 2.78 -2.67 -1.23
CA LEU A 237 1.82 -1.57 -1.28
C LEU A 237 0.62 -2.00 -2.12
N CYS A 238 -0.61 -1.79 -1.65
CA CYS A 238 -1.83 -1.94 -2.46
C CYS A 238 -2.62 -0.61 -2.64
N GLU A 239 -2.65 -0.07 -3.86
CA GLU A 239 -3.56 1.03 -4.25
C GLU A 239 -4.98 0.48 -4.37
N ARG A 240 -5.97 1.19 -3.84
CA ARG A 240 -7.36 0.70 -3.70
C ARG A 240 -8.42 1.80 -3.82
N GLY A 241 -8.02 2.94 -4.35
CA GLY A 241 -8.80 4.15 -4.53
C GLY A 241 -8.84 5.04 -3.28
N VAL A 242 -8.95 6.33 -3.55
CA VAL A 242 -9.14 7.39 -2.55
C VAL A 242 -10.54 7.98 -2.65
N ARG A 243 -11.02 8.54 -1.54
CA ARG A 243 -12.27 9.28 -1.47
C ARG A 243 -12.10 10.61 -2.18
N THR A 244 -13.06 10.92 -3.04
CA THR A 244 -13.19 12.22 -3.70
C THR A 244 -14.63 12.72 -3.50
N PHE A 245 -15.04 13.70 -4.29
CA PHE A 245 -16.42 14.20 -4.33
C PHE A 245 -17.35 13.34 -5.21
N GLY A 246 -16.83 12.37 -5.98
CA GLY A 246 -17.64 11.55 -6.88
C GLY A 246 -18.45 10.48 -6.14
N GLU A 247 -19.70 10.26 -6.58
CA GLU A 247 -20.63 9.33 -5.95
C GLU A 247 -20.84 8.02 -6.74
N GLU A 248 -20.53 8.01 -8.04
CA GLU A 248 -20.81 6.90 -8.97
C GLU A 248 -19.92 5.65 -8.77
N THR A 249 -18.81 5.83 -8.06
CA THR A 249 -17.86 4.77 -7.70
C THR A 249 -17.55 4.85 -6.21
N ARG A 250 -17.34 3.70 -5.55
CA ARG A 250 -17.05 3.63 -4.11
C ARG A 250 -15.82 4.47 -3.72
N ASN A 251 -14.79 4.47 -4.56
CA ASN A 251 -13.62 5.33 -4.47
C ASN A 251 -13.19 5.75 -5.88
N THR A 252 -12.35 6.76 -5.99
CA THR A 252 -11.66 7.09 -7.25
C THR A 252 -10.33 6.37 -7.26
N MET A 253 -10.14 5.46 -8.23
CA MET A 253 -8.86 4.77 -8.40
C MET A 253 -7.79 5.75 -8.89
N ASP A 254 -6.81 6.01 -8.03
CA ASP A 254 -5.66 6.85 -8.35
C ASP A 254 -4.59 6.01 -9.07
N LEU A 255 -4.83 5.71 -10.36
CA LEU A 255 -3.90 4.92 -11.16
C LEU A 255 -2.53 5.59 -11.32
N SER A 256 -2.47 6.92 -11.17
CA SER A 256 -1.21 7.67 -11.25
C SER A 256 -0.27 7.39 -10.07
N SER A 257 -0.82 6.94 -8.93
CA SER A 257 -0.02 6.62 -7.74
C SER A 257 0.90 5.43 -7.99
N ILE A 258 0.53 4.48 -8.84
CA ILE A 258 1.29 3.26 -9.13
C ILE A 258 2.67 3.60 -9.73
N PRO A 259 2.76 4.23 -10.91
CA PRO A 259 4.06 4.58 -11.49
C PRO A 259 4.80 5.63 -10.67
N LEU A 260 4.09 6.56 -10.00
CA LEU A 260 4.74 7.55 -9.14
C LEU A 260 5.44 6.90 -7.94
N VAL A 261 4.78 5.95 -7.27
CA VAL A 261 5.38 5.20 -6.15
C VAL A 261 6.58 4.41 -6.64
N GLN A 262 6.50 3.75 -7.80
CA GLN A 262 7.63 3.00 -8.37
C GLN A 262 8.84 3.89 -8.70
N GLN A 263 8.65 5.18 -8.98
CA GLN A 263 9.76 6.13 -9.19
C GLN A 263 10.47 6.53 -7.90
N ILE A 264 9.78 6.53 -6.76
CA ILE A 264 10.28 7.06 -5.49
C ILE A 264 10.52 5.98 -4.42
N SER A 265 9.99 4.77 -4.62
CA SER A 265 10.09 3.63 -3.73
C SER A 265 10.46 2.35 -4.46
N HIS A 266 11.23 1.50 -3.78
CA HIS A 266 11.59 0.16 -4.26
C HIS A 266 10.55 -0.91 -3.93
N LEU A 267 9.48 -0.58 -3.19
CA LEU A 267 8.47 -1.57 -2.78
C LEU A 267 7.53 -1.94 -3.94
N PRO A 268 7.07 -3.20 -4.01
CA PRO A 268 6.11 -3.62 -5.03
C PRO A 268 4.74 -2.98 -4.80
N VAL A 269 4.05 -2.65 -5.91
CA VAL A 269 2.74 -1.97 -5.90
C VAL A 269 1.68 -2.80 -6.61
N ILE A 270 0.66 -3.21 -5.86
CA ILE A 270 -0.52 -3.96 -6.29
C ILE A 270 -1.70 -3.00 -6.44
N ALA A 271 -2.65 -3.33 -7.32
CA ALA A 271 -3.92 -2.61 -7.45
C ALA A 271 -5.12 -3.46 -7.04
N ASP A 272 -6.06 -2.87 -6.29
CA ASP A 272 -7.36 -3.47 -5.93
C ASP A 272 -8.51 -2.74 -6.65
N PRO A 273 -8.83 -3.15 -7.89
CA PRO A 273 -9.92 -2.55 -8.66
C PRO A 273 -11.31 -2.89 -8.11
N SER A 274 -11.47 -3.99 -7.36
CA SER A 274 -12.76 -4.38 -6.76
C SER A 274 -13.21 -3.38 -5.72
N HIS A 275 -12.39 -3.07 -4.73
CA HIS A 275 -12.71 -2.06 -3.73
C HIS A 275 -12.48 -0.63 -4.21
N GLY A 276 -11.60 -0.47 -5.19
CA GLY A 276 -11.39 0.77 -5.92
C GLY A 276 -12.67 1.32 -6.50
N THR A 277 -13.36 0.52 -7.30
CA THR A 277 -14.57 0.96 -8.00
C THR A 277 -15.84 0.65 -7.20
N GLY A 278 -15.87 -0.48 -6.48
CA GLY A 278 -17.07 -1.02 -5.84
C GLY A 278 -18.13 -1.53 -6.82
N ARG A 279 -17.77 -1.76 -8.10
CA ARG A 279 -18.70 -2.22 -9.14
C ARG A 279 -18.05 -3.26 -10.04
N TRP A 280 -18.64 -4.45 -10.15
CA TRP A 280 -18.05 -5.57 -10.89
C TRP A 280 -17.78 -5.24 -12.37
N GLU A 281 -18.65 -4.46 -13.00
CA GLU A 281 -18.54 -4.02 -14.40
C GLU A 281 -17.27 -3.18 -14.66
N LEU A 282 -16.78 -2.49 -13.62
CA LEU A 282 -15.60 -1.64 -13.69
C LEU A 282 -14.32 -2.36 -13.28
N VAL A 283 -14.41 -3.56 -12.69
CA VAL A 283 -13.24 -4.30 -12.20
C VAL A 283 -12.28 -4.64 -13.34
N THR A 284 -12.78 -5.30 -14.38
CA THR A 284 -11.96 -5.69 -15.54
C THR A 284 -11.30 -4.49 -16.24
N PRO A 285 -12.02 -3.44 -16.67
CA PRO A 285 -11.38 -2.31 -17.35
C PRO A 285 -10.37 -1.57 -16.47
N VAL A 286 -10.62 -1.43 -15.17
CA VAL A 286 -9.67 -0.78 -14.25
C VAL A 286 -8.47 -1.67 -13.94
N ALA A 287 -8.66 -3.00 -13.84
CA ALA A 287 -7.55 -3.95 -13.72
C ALA A 287 -6.61 -3.86 -14.93
N ARG A 288 -7.16 -3.80 -16.16
CA ARG A 288 -6.38 -3.58 -17.38
C ARG A 288 -5.54 -2.31 -17.31
N ALA A 289 -6.16 -1.21 -16.89
CA ALA A 289 -5.49 0.07 -16.75
C ALA A 289 -4.38 0.02 -15.69
N ALA A 290 -4.63 -0.62 -14.54
CA ALA A 290 -3.65 -0.80 -13.48
C ALA A 290 -2.41 -1.58 -13.95
N VAL A 291 -2.61 -2.69 -14.68
CA VAL A 291 -1.50 -3.45 -15.27
C VAL A 291 -0.78 -2.57 -16.31
N ALA A 292 -1.51 -1.90 -17.19
CA ALA A 292 -0.93 -1.05 -18.24
C ALA A 292 -0.07 0.11 -17.70
N VAL A 293 -0.39 0.67 -16.53
CA VAL A 293 0.44 1.71 -15.87
C VAL A 293 1.60 1.12 -15.04
N GLY A 294 1.74 -0.20 -15.00
CA GLY A 294 2.91 -0.88 -14.42
C GLY A 294 2.70 -1.54 -13.06
N ALA A 295 1.46 -1.77 -12.61
CA ALA A 295 1.23 -2.50 -11.36
C ALA A 295 1.93 -3.88 -11.37
N ASP A 296 2.52 -4.25 -10.24
CA ASP A 296 3.21 -5.52 -10.04
C ASP A 296 2.26 -6.70 -9.88
N GLY A 297 0.98 -6.39 -9.74
CA GLY A 297 -0.07 -7.36 -9.57
C GLY A 297 -1.42 -6.72 -9.30
N ILE A 298 -2.42 -7.58 -9.15
CA ILE A 298 -3.78 -7.19 -8.83
C ILE A 298 -4.34 -8.02 -7.67
N MET A 299 -5.23 -7.40 -6.89
CA MET A 299 -6.11 -8.10 -5.98
C MET A 299 -7.57 -7.91 -6.36
N VAL A 300 -8.30 -9.01 -6.57
CA VAL A 300 -9.67 -8.98 -7.08
C VAL A 300 -10.60 -9.87 -6.27
N GLU A 301 -11.86 -9.46 -6.19
CA GLU A 301 -12.93 -10.26 -5.58
C GLU A 301 -13.58 -11.17 -6.61
N VAL A 302 -13.62 -12.46 -6.30
CA VAL A 302 -14.25 -13.51 -7.11
C VAL A 302 -15.16 -14.31 -6.19
N HIS A 303 -16.41 -14.52 -6.61
CA HIS A 303 -17.36 -15.33 -5.89
C HIS A 303 -18.11 -16.24 -6.88
N PRO A 304 -18.33 -17.53 -6.59
CA PRO A 304 -19.05 -18.44 -7.48
C PRO A 304 -20.48 -17.95 -7.76
N GLU A 305 -21.15 -17.46 -6.72
CA GLU A 305 -22.53 -16.95 -6.77
C GLU A 305 -22.65 -15.55 -6.14
N PRO A 306 -22.17 -14.47 -6.78
CA PRO A 306 -22.14 -13.13 -6.16
C PRO A 306 -23.50 -12.62 -5.68
N GLN A 307 -24.60 -13.08 -6.28
CA GLN A 307 -25.97 -12.73 -5.88
C GLN A 307 -26.35 -13.26 -4.48
N ASN A 308 -25.65 -14.29 -3.99
CA ASN A 308 -25.89 -14.94 -2.71
C ASN A 308 -24.81 -14.59 -1.66
N ALA A 309 -23.84 -13.74 -2.01
CA ALA A 309 -22.71 -13.42 -1.14
C ALA A 309 -23.14 -12.68 0.13
N LEU A 310 -22.59 -13.08 1.28
CA LEU A 310 -22.81 -12.45 2.59
C LEU A 310 -22.12 -11.08 2.73
N SER A 311 -21.24 -10.74 1.79
CA SER A 311 -20.58 -9.45 1.72
C SER A 311 -20.13 -9.12 0.30
N ASP A 312 -20.27 -7.84 -0.09
CA ASP A 312 -19.58 -7.28 -1.27
C ASP A 312 -19.83 -8.02 -2.60
N GLY A 313 -20.99 -8.67 -2.73
CA GLY A 313 -21.50 -9.28 -3.97
C GLY A 313 -21.48 -8.32 -5.18
N PRO A 314 -21.90 -7.04 -5.08
CA PRO A 314 -21.95 -6.11 -6.22
C PRO A 314 -20.63 -5.83 -6.93
N GLN A 315 -19.48 -6.06 -6.29
CA GLN A 315 -18.17 -5.91 -6.93
C GLN A 315 -17.45 -7.23 -7.22
N SER A 316 -17.99 -8.35 -6.76
CA SER A 316 -17.37 -9.66 -6.93
C SER A 316 -17.59 -10.16 -8.35
N LEU A 317 -16.51 -10.56 -9.02
CA LEU A 317 -16.56 -11.14 -10.35
C LEU A 317 -17.13 -12.56 -10.28
N LYS A 318 -17.99 -12.88 -11.26
CA LYS A 318 -18.34 -14.26 -11.58
C LYS A 318 -17.15 -14.97 -12.25
N PRO A 319 -17.05 -16.31 -12.16
CA PRO A 319 -15.93 -17.07 -12.71
C PRO A 319 -15.62 -16.78 -14.19
N ALA A 320 -16.66 -16.65 -15.03
CA ALA A 320 -16.49 -16.33 -16.45
C ALA A 320 -15.84 -14.94 -16.67
N ASN A 321 -16.26 -13.93 -15.91
CA ASN A 321 -15.69 -12.58 -16.01
C ASN A 321 -14.26 -12.53 -15.45
N TYR A 322 -13.97 -13.31 -14.42
CA TYR A 322 -12.61 -13.45 -13.90
C TYR A 322 -11.68 -14.07 -14.95
N ASN A 323 -12.08 -15.16 -15.60
CA ASN A 323 -11.27 -15.79 -16.64
C ASN A 323 -11.03 -14.86 -17.84
N LEU A 324 -12.07 -14.16 -18.30
CA LEU A 324 -11.93 -13.15 -19.36
C LEU A 324 -10.92 -12.07 -18.95
N MET A 325 -11.04 -11.54 -17.73
CA MET A 325 -10.08 -10.55 -17.22
C MET A 325 -8.66 -11.11 -17.22
N MET A 326 -8.44 -12.33 -16.71
CA MET A 326 -7.11 -12.94 -16.65
C MET A 326 -6.44 -13.05 -18.03
N ASP A 327 -7.19 -13.43 -19.07
CA ASP A 327 -6.66 -13.50 -20.43
C ASP A 327 -6.27 -12.12 -20.96
N GLU A 328 -7.10 -11.10 -20.72
CA GLU A 328 -6.80 -9.72 -21.10
C GLU A 328 -5.57 -9.15 -20.37
N LEU A 329 -5.45 -9.41 -19.06
CA LEU A 329 -4.31 -8.91 -18.26
C LEU A 329 -2.98 -9.54 -18.69
N ARG A 330 -2.97 -10.84 -19.00
CA ARG A 330 -1.77 -11.52 -19.52
C ARG A 330 -1.31 -10.91 -20.84
N ALA A 331 -2.25 -10.61 -21.74
CA ALA A 331 -1.93 -9.99 -23.02
C ALA A 331 -1.33 -8.57 -22.85
N ILE A 332 -1.90 -7.76 -21.95
CA ILE A 332 -1.39 -6.43 -21.63
C ILE A 332 0.00 -6.53 -21.01
N HIS A 333 0.17 -7.34 -19.95
CA HIS A 333 1.45 -7.50 -19.24
C HIS A 333 2.58 -7.90 -20.18
N LYS A 334 2.36 -8.92 -21.02
CA LYS A 334 3.32 -9.35 -22.05
C LYS A 334 3.68 -8.24 -23.03
N THR A 335 2.75 -7.34 -23.34
CA THR A 335 3.01 -6.20 -24.23
C THR A 335 3.95 -5.19 -23.59
N LEU A 336 3.84 -4.95 -22.28
CA LEU A 336 4.68 -4.00 -21.55
C LEU A 336 6.17 -4.37 -21.56
N ASP A 337 6.49 -5.67 -21.60
CA ASP A 337 7.89 -6.12 -21.73
C ASP A 337 8.54 -5.60 -23.01
N THR A 338 7.75 -5.47 -24.09
CA THR A 338 8.23 -4.91 -25.35
C THR A 338 8.46 -3.40 -25.28
N PHE A 339 7.72 -2.68 -24.42
CA PHE A 339 7.85 -1.24 -24.23
C PHE A 339 9.08 -0.89 -23.40
N LYS A 340 9.30 -1.60 -22.29
CA LYS A 340 10.50 -1.44 -21.44
C LYS A 340 11.80 -1.60 -22.25
N ALA A 341 11.81 -2.54 -23.20
CA ALA A 341 12.95 -2.74 -24.10
C ALA A 341 13.20 -1.55 -25.05
N ARG A 342 12.15 -0.80 -25.43
CA ARG A 342 12.25 0.40 -26.27
C ARG A 342 12.64 1.64 -25.47
N GLU A 343 12.03 1.84 -24.30
CA GLU A 343 12.35 2.98 -23.42
C GLU A 343 13.81 3.00 -23.01
N LYS A 344 14.39 1.84 -22.67
CA LYS A 344 15.82 1.71 -22.41
C LYS A 344 16.67 2.18 -23.60
N LYS A 345 16.27 1.88 -24.84
CA LYS A 345 17.01 2.32 -26.04
C LYS A 345 16.97 3.83 -26.24
N VAL A 346 15.90 4.50 -25.84
CA VAL A 346 15.76 5.96 -25.95
C VAL A 346 16.48 6.67 -24.81
N ALA A 347 16.47 6.13 -23.59
CA ALA A 347 17.15 6.73 -22.44
C ALA A 347 18.70 6.72 -22.53
N PHE A 348 19.26 5.86 -23.38
CA PHE A 348 20.70 5.75 -23.64
C PHE A 348 21.13 6.24 -25.04
N ALA A 349 20.24 6.91 -25.78
CA ALA A 349 20.52 7.55 -27.06
C ALA A 349 20.71 9.06 -26.89
#